data_AF-A0A929CM66-F1
#
_entry.id   AF-A0A929CM66-F1
#
_cell.length_a   1.000
_cell.length_b   1.000
_cell.length_c   1.000
_cell.angle_alpha   90.00
_cell.angle_beta   90.00
_cell.angle_gamma   90.00
#
_symmetry.space_group_name_H-M   'P 1'
#
loop_
_entity.id
_entity.type
_entity.pdbx_description
1 polymer ?
#
loop_
_entity_poly.entity_id
_entity_poly.type
_entity_poly.pdbx_seq_one_letter_code
_entity_poly.pdbx_strand_id
1 'polypeptide(L)'
;MKNFYISLILFLFMMNSWSQDYRRMISEGTYTVQEIQEVAEAHFAIVGTERGKGYKPYKRWEFQALQDMDENGMLKTPDFYFNELQNYNNYINQNSNALRTTVGTWEELGPTYWNSTSGWNPGVGRITSIAVDTGNVMHIIVGANTGGVWRTIDGGTTWAVLTDDLSNLNVGALAIDPTNSSTYFWGSTGGVIFKSIDDGATWNFHGDTGDGTVNKILIDPTNTQKMYCSVEGGGIYKSTNGGVSWTIIHSSATNGYDVEFKPGDTDVV
;
A
#
# COMPACT_ATOMS: atom_id res chain seq x y z
N MET A 1 11.03 34.41 -66.97
CA MET A 1 9.58 34.16 -66.88
C MET A 1 9.34 32.66 -66.88
N LYS A 2 8.58 32.17 -65.88
CA LYS A 2 7.97 30.84 -65.73
C LYS A 2 8.88 29.71 -65.26
N ASN A 3 8.48 28.82 -64.36
CA ASN A 3 7.77 28.90 -63.08
C ASN A 3 8.06 27.53 -62.43
N PHE A 4 8.45 27.55 -61.16
CA PHE A 4 8.50 26.38 -60.28
C PHE A 4 7.12 25.71 -60.19
N TYR A 5 7.07 24.40 -59.90
CA TYR A 5 6.23 23.75 -58.86
C TYR A 5 6.31 22.22 -59.03
N ILE A 6 7.17 21.57 -58.23
CA ILE A 6 7.10 20.12 -57.98
C ILE A 6 6.24 19.97 -56.73
N SER A 7 5.07 19.34 -56.86
CA SER A 7 4.21 19.01 -55.73
C SER A 7 4.72 17.74 -55.06
N LEU A 8 5.21 17.87 -53.82
CA LEU A 8 5.58 16.76 -52.95
C LEU A 8 4.38 16.47 -52.02
N ILE A 9 3.67 15.38 -52.24
CA ILE A 9 2.62 14.90 -51.34
C ILE A 9 3.31 14.21 -50.16
N LEU A 10 3.37 14.88 -49.01
CA LEU A 10 3.75 14.25 -47.74
C LEU A 10 2.52 13.53 -47.17
N PHE A 11 2.52 12.20 -47.25
CA PHE A 11 1.58 11.37 -46.47
C PHE A 11 2.09 11.31 -45.02
N LEU A 12 1.51 12.11 -44.14
CA LEU A 12 1.69 11.98 -42.70
C LEU A 12 0.95 10.72 -42.24
N PHE A 13 1.68 9.61 -42.13
CA PHE A 13 1.22 8.46 -41.35
C PHE A 13 1.27 8.86 -39.87
N MET A 14 0.12 9.23 -39.30
CA MET A 14 -0.05 9.22 -37.86
C MET A 14 -0.06 7.76 -37.41
N MET A 15 1.10 7.26 -36.96
CA MET A 15 1.15 6.04 -36.18
C MET A 15 0.51 6.34 -34.82
N ASN A 16 -0.78 6.06 -34.69
CA ASN A 16 -1.35 5.83 -33.37
C ASN A 16 -0.63 4.61 -32.82
N SER A 17 0.27 4.80 -31.86
CA SER A 17 0.79 3.69 -31.09
C SER A 17 -0.38 3.11 -30.30
N TRP A 18 -0.84 1.92 -30.67
CA TRP A 18 -1.77 1.12 -29.88
C TRP A 18 -1.04 0.62 -28.62
N SER A 19 -0.69 1.56 -27.74
CA SER A 19 -0.42 1.24 -26.35
C SER A 19 -1.70 0.64 -25.78
N GLN A 20 -1.60 -0.26 -24.80
CA GLN A 20 -2.71 -1.04 -24.27
C GLN A 20 -3.75 -0.13 -23.59
N ASP A 21 -4.66 0.46 -24.37
CA ASP A 21 -5.61 1.47 -23.90
C ASP A 21 -6.47 0.96 -22.74
N TYR A 22 -6.88 -0.31 -22.76
CA TYR A 22 -7.62 -0.92 -21.64
C TYR A 22 -6.80 -0.95 -20.34
N ARG A 23 -5.47 -1.14 -20.40
CA ARG A 23 -4.63 -1.12 -19.19
C ARG A 23 -4.46 0.28 -18.64
N ARG A 24 -4.36 1.29 -19.52
CA ARG A 24 -4.39 2.69 -19.09
C ARG A 24 -5.71 3.01 -18.39
N MET A 25 -6.83 2.60 -18.96
CA MET A 25 -8.15 2.81 -18.34
C MET A 25 -8.26 2.13 -16.97
N ILE A 26 -7.73 0.91 -16.84
CA ILE A 26 -7.63 0.21 -15.54
C ILE A 26 -6.81 1.04 -14.53
N SER A 27 -5.66 1.58 -14.94
CA SER A 27 -4.81 2.37 -14.03
C SER A 27 -5.40 3.73 -13.68
N GLU A 28 -6.17 4.34 -14.58
CA GLU A 28 -6.81 5.63 -14.32
C GLU A 28 -8.00 5.51 -13.37
N GLY A 29 -8.70 4.36 -13.36
CA GLY A 29 -9.78 4.07 -12.42
C GLY A 29 -11.03 4.96 -12.59
N THR A 30 -11.11 5.71 -13.68
CA THR A 30 -12.20 6.65 -14.02
C THR A 30 -13.21 6.10 -15.01
N TYR A 31 -13.04 4.85 -15.44
CA TYR A 31 -13.90 4.17 -16.41
C TYR A 31 -14.68 3.04 -15.75
N THR A 32 -15.87 2.79 -16.29
CA THR A 32 -16.68 1.64 -15.93
C THR A 32 -16.00 0.34 -16.38
N VAL A 33 -16.31 -0.77 -15.71
CA VAL A 33 -15.86 -2.10 -16.11
C VAL A 33 -16.30 -2.42 -17.54
N GLN A 34 -17.50 -1.98 -17.94
CA GLN A 34 -18.02 -2.17 -19.29
C GLN A 34 -17.18 -1.46 -20.35
N GLU A 35 -16.84 -0.18 -20.15
CA GLU A 35 -16.00 0.57 -21.10
C GLU A 35 -14.62 -0.08 -21.27
N ILE A 36 -14.05 -0.58 -20.16
CA ILE A 36 -12.77 -1.31 -20.20
C ILE A 36 -12.92 -2.63 -20.96
N GLN A 37 -14.04 -3.35 -20.80
CA GLN A 37 -14.34 -4.57 -21.55
C GLN A 37 -14.38 -4.32 -23.05
N GLU A 38 -15.12 -3.30 -23.50
CA GLU A 38 -15.25 -2.98 -24.92
C GLU A 38 -13.87 -2.70 -25.58
N VAL A 39 -13.03 -1.90 -24.91
CA VAL A 39 -11.68 -1.59 -25.40
C VAL A 39 -10.75 -2.81 -25.37
N ALA A 40 -10.83 -3.63 -24.33
CA ALA A 40 -10.02 -4.84 -24.22
C ALA A 40 -10.43 -5.90 -25.26
N GLU A 41 -11.72 -6.08 -25.51
CA GLU A 41 -12.23 -6.98 -26.55
C GLU A 41 -11.74 -6.56 -27.94
N ALA A 42 -11.85 -5.27 -28.27
CA ALA A 42 -11.31 -4.72 -29.52
C ALA A 42 -9.79 -4.96 -29.64
N HIS A 43 -9.04 -4.80 -28.55
CA HIS A 43 -7.62 -5.09 -28.52
C HIS A 43 -7.31 -6.56 -28.78
N PHE A 44 -7.97 -7.49 -28.09
CA PHE A 44 -7.71 -8.92 -28.23
C PHE A 44 -8.27 -9.53 -29.51
N ALA A 45 -9.24 -8.89 -30.16
CA ALA A 45 -9.67 -9.23 -31.52
C ALA A 45 -8.54 -9.03 -32.55
N ILE A 46 -7.67 -8.05 -32.33
CA ILE A 46 -6.54 -7.74 -33.22
C ILE A 46 -5.29 -8.55 -32.83
N VAL A 47 -4.97 -8.57 -31.54
CA VAL A 47 -3.68 -9.11 -31.03
C VAL A 47 -3.73 -10.61 -30.76
N GLY A 48 -4.93 -11.18 -30.65
CA GLY A 48 -5.18 -12.59 -30.37
C GLY A 48 -5.11 -12.94 -28.87
N THR A 49 -5.58 -14.14 -28.53
CA THR A 49 -5.76 -14.61 -27.15
C THR A 49 -4.68 -15.59 -26.67
N GLU A 50 -3.63 -15.77 -27.47
CA GLU A 50 -2.57 -16.74 -27.23
C GLU A 50 -1.67 -16.41 -26.03
N ARG A 51 -0.88 -17.40 -25.59
CA ARG A 51 0.07 -17.23 -24.49
C ARG A 51 1.06 -16.09 -24.80
N GLY A 52 1.28 -15.22 -23.82
CA GLY A 52 2.20 -14.08 -23.95
C GLY A 52 1.56 -12.79 -24.48
N LYS A 53 0.30 -12.83 -24.93
CA LYS A 53 -0.43 -11.64 -25.42
C LYS A 53 -1.13 -10.83 -24.32
N GLY A 54 -1.15 -11.34 -23.08
CA GLY A 54 -1.77 -10.65 -21.93
C GLY A 54 -3.26 -10.95 -21.72
N TYR A 55 -3.88 -11.79 -22.56
CA TYR A 55 -5.31 -12.15 -22.46
C TYR A 55 -5.68 -12.82 -21.13
N LYS A 56 -4.89 -13.82 -20.69
CA LYS A 56 -5.16 -14.52 -19.42
C LYS A 56 -5.09 -13.59 -18.19
N PRO A 57 -4.05 -12.75 -18.01
CA PRO A 57 -4.05 -11.72 -16.98
C PRO A 57 -5.29 -10.82 -17.03
N TYR A 58 -5.67 -10.33 -18.22
CA TYR A 58 -6.86 -9.49 -18.37
C TYR A 58 -8.15 -10.21 -17.94
N LYS A 59 -8.40 -11.46 -18.37
CA LYS A 59 -9.61 -12.19 -17.96
C LYS A 59 -9.67 -12.48 -16.46
N ARG A 60 -8.52 -12.57 -15.76
CA ARG A 60 -8.51 -12.65 -14.29
C ARG A 60 -8.90 -11.33 -13.65
N TRP A 61 -8.38 -10.23 -14.17
CA TRP A 61 -8.78 -8.89 -13.73
C TRP A 61 -10.29 -8.68 -13.96
N GLU A 62 -10.80 -8.99 -15.15
CA GLU A 62 -12.21 -8.80 -15.50
C GLU A 62 -13.15 -9.64 -14.63
N PHE A 63 -12.80 -10.90 -14.35
CA PHE A 63 -13.55 -11.75 -13.43
C PHE A 63 -13.68 -11.13 -12.03
N GLN A 64 -12.62 -10.53 -11.51
CA GLN A 64 -12.64 -9.84 -10.22
C GLN A 64 -13.44 -8.52 -10.32
N ALA A 65 -13.20 -7.74 -11.37
CA ALA A 65 -13.83 -6.44 -11.58
C ALA A 65 -15.36 -6.53 -11.65
N LEU A 66 -15.90 -7.56 -12.30
CA LEU A 66 -17.35 -7.81 -12.39
C LEU A 66 -18.00 -8.11 -11.02
N GLN A 67 -17.23 -8.62 -10.06
CA GLN A 67 -17.72 -8.87 -8.70
C GLN A 67 -17.58 -7.63 -7.80
N ASP A 68 -16.56 -6.82 -8.05
CA ASP A 68 -16.19 -5.70 -7.19
C ASP A 68 -16.84 -4.37 -7.62
N MET A 69 -17.33 -4.27 -8.85
CA MET A 69 -17.98 -3.05 -9.33
C MET A 69 -19.21 -2.68 -8.49
N ASP A 70 -19.48 -1.38 -8.41
CA ASP A 70 -20.68 -0.85 -7.78
C ASP A 70 -21.90 -0.94 -8.71
N GLU A 71 -23.03 -0.40 -8.26
CA GLU A 71 -24.27 -0.35 -9.05
C GLU A 71 -24.17 0.49 -10.34
N ASN A 72 -23.18 1.38 -10.43
CA ASN A 72 -22.90 2.21 -11.60
C ASN A 72 -21.87 1.55 -12.54
N GLY A 73 -21.38 0.34 -12.20
CA GLY A 73 -20.37 -0.36 -12.98
C GLY A 73 -18.95 0.17 -12.78
N MET A 74 -18.71 0.99 -11.75
CA MET A 74 -17.39 1.53 -11.42
C MET A 74 -16.68 0.65 -10.40
N LEU A 75 -15.36 0.54 -10.50
CA LEU A 75 -14.57 -0.08 -9.42
C LEU A 75 -14.46 0.86 -8.23
N LYS A 76 -14.69 0.31 -7.04
CA LYS A 76 -14.58 1.04 -5.78
C LYS A 76 -13.14 1.52 -5.59
N THR A 77 -12.96 2.81 -5.32
CA THR A 77 -11.64 3.39 -5.04
C THR A 77 -11.13 2.93 -3.66
N PRO A 78 -9.81 2.98 -3.40
CA PRO A 78 -9.28 2.76 -2.06
C PRO A 78 -9.98 3.61 -0.97
N ASP A 79 -10.33 4.85 -1.30
CA ASP A 79 -11.07 5.76 -0.41
C ASP A 79 -12.46 5.23 -0.03
N PHE A 80 -13.15 4.52 -0.93
CA PHE A 80 -14.45 3.90 -0.61
C PHE A 80 -14.30 2.91 0.55
N TYR A 81 -13.35 1.99 0.46
CA TYR A 81 -13.15 0.97 1.50
C TYR A 81 -12.71 1.60 2.82
N PHE A 82 -11.88 2.64 2.75
CA PHE A 82 -11.48 3.39 3.94
C PHE A 82 -12.67 4.11 4.59
N ASN A 83 -13.50 4.79 3.80
CA ASN A 83 -14.69 5.48 4.30
C ASN A 83 -15.71 4.51 4.90
N GLU A 84 -15.91 3.34 4.29
CA GLU A 84 -16.79 2.30 4.85
C GLU A 84 -16.26 1.76 6.18
N LEU A 85 -14.95 1.55 6.31
CA LEU A 85 -14.33 1.17 7.58
C LEU A 85 -14.53 2.26 8.65
N GLN A 86 -14.35 3.53 8.29
CA GLN A 86 -14.60 4.66 9.20
C GLN A 86 -16.07 4.75 9.60
N ASN A 87 -17.00 4.57 8.66
CA ASN A 87 -18.44 4.53 8.90
C ASN A 87 -18.80 3.39 9.87
N TYR A 88 -18.24 2.21 9.65
CA TYR A 88 -18.40 1.05 10.54
C TYR A 88 -17.86 1.35 11.94
N ASN A 89 -16.64 1.90 12.06
CA ASN A 89 -16.05 2.25 13.35
C ASN A 89 -16.88 3.31 14.09
N ASN A 90 -17.37 4.33 13.38
CA ASN A 90 -18.27 5.35 13.95
C ASN A 90 -19.59 4.75 14.41
N TYR A 91 -20.18 3.85 13.61
CA TYR A 91 -21.38 3.11 13.96
C TYR A 91 -21.18 2.27 15.23
N ILE A 92 -20.07 1.54 15.33
CA ILE A 92 -19.74 0.74 16.52
C ILE A 92 -19.55 1.65 17.74
N ASN A 93 -18.83 2.76 17.61
CA ASN A 93 -18.61 3.70 18.71
C ASN A 93 -19.93 4.31 19.22
N GLN A 94 -20.84 4.68 18.32
CA GLN A 94 -22.16 5.22 18.67
C GLN A 94 -23.11 4.18 19.27
N ASN A 95 -23.03 2.92 18.84
CA ASN A 95 -23.92 1.82 19.26
C ASN A 95 -23.29 0.85 20.29
N SER A 96 -22.14 1.22 20.85
CA SER A 96 -21.26 0.38 21.68
C SER A 96 -21.92 -0.19 22.96
N ASN A 97 -23.06 0.34 23.40
CA ASN A 97 -23.81 -0.21 24.54
C ASN A 97 -24.83 -1.30 24.17
N ALA A 98 -25.22 -1.44 22.90
CA ALA A 98 -26.29 -2.36 22.48
C ALA A 98 -25.81 -3.55 21.63
N LEU A 99 -24.60 -3.49 21.04
CA LEU A 99 -24.10 -4.50 20.09
C LEU A 99 -22.96 -5.39 20.62
N ARG A 100 -22.56 -5.23 21.89
CA ARG A 100 -21.65 -6.19 22.57
C ARG A 100 -22.32 -7.52 22.93
N THR A 101 -23.29 -7.98 22.14
CA THR A 101 -23.86 -9.33 22.26
C THR A 101 -23.83 -10.02 20.91
N THR A 102 -22.61 -10.31 20.45
CA THR A 102 -22.11 -11.68 20.21
C THR A 102 -20.69 -11.57 19.64
N VAL A 103 -19.69 -11.46 20.51
CA VAL A 103 -18.33 -11.87 20.12
C VAL A 103 -18.12 -13.16 20.88
N GLY A 104 -18.17 -14.29 20.17
CA GLY A 104 -17.60 -15.52 20.72
C GLY A 104 -16.17 -15.22 21.17
N THR A 105 -15.72 -15.85 22.24
CA THR A 105 -14.31 -15.76 22.63
C THR A 105 -13.47 -16.34 21.49
N TRP A 106 -12.79 -15.49 20.74
CA TRP A 106 -11.76 -15.92 19.79
C TRP A 106 -10.58 -16.44 20.60
N GLU A 107 -10.14 -17.66 20.29
CA GLU A 107 -8.96 -18.27 20.90
C GLU A 107 -7.96 -18.64 19.80
N GLU A 108 -6.67 -18.44 20.08
CA GLU A 108 -5.61 -18.86 19.18
C GLU A 108 -5.54 -20.40 19.16
N LEU A 109 -5.69 -21.00 17.98
CA LEU A 109 -5.58 -22.45 17.79
C LEU A 109 -4.19 -22.90 17.29
N GLY A 110 -3.25 -21.95 17.16
CA GLY A 110 -1.92 -22.17 16.60
C GLY A 110 -1.90 -22.29 15.07
N PRO A 111 -0.78 -22.73 14.48
CA PRO A 111 0.37 -23.35 15.13
C PRO A 111 1.28 -22.34 15.86
N THR A 112 1.56 -22.60 17.15
CA THR A 112 2.53 -21.82 17.96
C THR A 112 3.98 -22.33 17.81
N TYR A 113 4.16 -23.46 17.12
CA TYR A 113 5.45 -24.04 16.82
C TYR A 113 5.42 -24.67 15.43
N TRP A 114 6.59 -24.73 14.79
CA TRP A 114 6.77 -25.37 13.49
C TRP A 114 7.68 -26.59 13.63
N ASN A 115 7.40 -27.66 12.88
CA ASN A 115 8.29 -28.80 12.72
C ASN A 115 8.77 -28.93 11.26
N SER A 116 10.07 -29.18 11.07
CA SER A 116 10.64 -29.30 9.73
C SER A 116 10.23 -30.61 9.07
N THR A 117 9.47 -30.54 7.98
CA THR A 117 9.08 -31.71 7.18
C THR A 117 9.85 -31.79 5.85
N SER A 118 11.04 -31.17 5.76
CA SER A 118 11.94 -31.06 4.58
C SER A 118 11.50 -30.05 3.50
N GLY A 119 12.41 -29.13 3.13
CA GLY A 119 12.18 -28.05 2.15
C GLY A 119 12.63 -26.65 2.61
N TRP A 120 12.22 -25.61 1.87
CA TRP A 120 12.37 -24.19 2.25
C TRP A 120 11.59 -23.89 3.55
N ASN A 121 12.16 -23.03 4.41
CA ASN A 121 11.81 -22.91 5.82
C ASN A 121 11.10 -21.56 6.12
N PRO A 122 9.76 -21.52 6.22
CA PRO A 122 9.03 -20.28 6.49
C PRO A 122 8.78 -20.00 7.98
N GLY A 123 9.08 -20.92 8.91
CA GLY A 123 8.65 -20.80 10.31
C GLY A 123 7.12 -20.79 10.46
N VAL A 124 6.62 -20.27 11.59
CA VAL A 124 5.16 -20.06 11.85
C VAL A 124 4.64 -18.71 11.35
N GLY A 125 5.52 -17.87 10.79
CA GLY A 125 5.18 -16.55 10.30
C GLY A 125 6.43 -15.74 9.96
N ARG A 126 6.26 -14.66 9.19
CA ARG A 126 7.36 -13.79 8.77
C ARG A 126 7.18 -12.39 9.34
N ILE A 127 8.05 -12.02 10.27
CA ILE A 127 8.21 -10.62 10.71
C ILE A 127 8.96 -9.86 9.62
N THR A 128 8.41 -8.72 9.23
CA THR A 128 8.93 -7.84 8.18
C THR A 128 9.52 -6.55 8.74
N SER A 129 9.02 -6.09 9.89
CA SER A 129 9.47 -4.83 10.49
C SER A 129 9.38 -4.87 12.02
N ILE A 130 10.20 -4.05 12.65
CA ILE A 130 10.24 -3.84 14.10
C ILE A 130 10.55 -2.37 14.37
N ALA A 131 9.86 -1.76 15.33
CA ALA A 131 10.19 -0.45 15.86
C ALA A 131 10.18 -0.49 17.39
N VAL A 132 11.20 0.13 17.99
CA VAL A 132 11.38 0.21 19.44
C VAL A 132 11.25 1.66 19.85
N ASP A 133 10.48 1.91 20.90
CA ASP A 133 10.29 3.26 21.44
C ASP A 133 11.60 3.78 22.06
N THR A 134 12.00 4.98 21.65
CA THR A 134 13.24 5.63 22.11
C THR A 134 13.20 6.02 23.58
N GLY A 135 12.01 6.29 24.14
CA GLY A 135 11.81 6.62 25.55
C GLY A 135 11.58 5.41 26.45
N ASN A 136 11.21 4.26 25.87
CA ASN A 136 10.92 3.04 26.62
C ASN A 136 11.20 1.77 25.80
N VAL A 137 12.36 1.16 26.02
CA VAL A 137 12.77 -0.07 25.30
C VAL A 137 11.87 -1.29 25.53
N MET A 138 10.98 -1.26 26.53
CA MET A 138 9.99 -2.32 26.75
C MET A 138 8.80 -2.21 25.80
N HIS A 139 8.62 -1.04 25.18
CA HIS A 139 7.58 -0.75 24.22
C HIS A 139 8.09 -0.96 22.79
N ILE A 140 7.56 -1.99 22.14
CA ILE A 140 7.99 -2.44 20.81
C ILE A 140 6.75 -2.74 19.99
N ILE A 141 6.77 -2.36 18.72
CA ILE A 141 5.81 -2.81 17.71
C ILE A 141 6.51 -3.67 16.66
N VAL A 142 5.86 -4.73 16.22
CA VAL A 142 6.33 -5.62 15.14
C VAL A 142 5.27 -5.77 14.08
N GLY A 143 5.73 -5.97 12.86
CA GLY A 143 4.90 -6.09 11.68
C GLY A 143 5.17 -7.41 10.99
N ALA A 144 4.12 -8.06 10.52
CA ALA A 144 4.22 -9.31 9.80
C ALA A 144 3.66 -9.19 8.38
N ASN A 145 4.24 -9.96 7.46
CA ASN A 145 3.60 -10.16 6.17
C ASN A 145 2.32 -10.98 6.39
N THR A 146 1.16 -10.42 6.06
CA THR A 146 -0.18 -11.01 6.27
C THR A 146 -0.58 -11.26 7.72
N GLY A 147 0.19 -10.80 8.70
CA GLY A 147 -0.10 -10.99 10.13
C GLY A 147 -0.37 -9.70 10.89
N GLY A 148 -0.34 -8.54 10.22
CA GLY A 148 -0.69 -7.27 10.84
C GLY A 148 0.35 -6.72 11.81
N VAL A 149 -0.07 -5.73 12.61
CA VAL A 149 0.79 -5.05 13.59
C VAL A 149 0.50 -5.58 14.99
N TRP A 150 1.56 -5.85 15.74
CA TRP A 150 1.51 -6.33 17.12
C TRP A 150 2.34 -5.42 18.01
N ARG A 151 1.93 -5.29 19.27
CA ARG A 151 2.62 -4.45 20.27
C ARG A 151 2.90 -5.22 21.54
N THR A 152 4.05 -4.97 22.13
CA THR A 152 4.39 -5.33 23.50
C THR A 152 4.71 -4.05 24.29
N ILE A 153 4.39 -4.06 25.58
CA ILE A 153 4.83 -3.05 26.56
C ILE A 153 5.69 -3.64 27.69
N ASP A 154 6.00 -4.94 27.60
CA ASP A 154 6.75 -5.72 28.59
C ASP A 154 7.99 -6.43 27.99
N GLY A 155 8.55 -5.83 26.93
CA GLY A 155 9.79 -6.32 26.31
C GLY A 155 9.63 -7.62 25.52
N GLY A 156 8.42 -7.97 25.11
CA GLY A 156 8.11 -9.13 24.26
C GLY A 156 7.63 -10.35 25.02
N THR A 157 7.27 -10.19 26.31
CA THR A 157 6.71 -11.26 27.13
C THR A 157 5.26 -11.53 26.72
N THR A 158 4.49 -10.47 26.46
CA THR A 158 3.12 -10.54 25.92
C THR A 158 2.94 -9.60 24.73
N TRP A 159 2.05 -9.98 23.83
CA TRP A 159 1.77 -9.22 22.61
C TRP A 159 0.28 -8.99 22.44
N ALA A 160 -0.09 -7.77 22.06
CA ALA A 160 -1.45 -7.38 21.69
C ALA A 160 -1.52 -7.14 20.17
N VAL A 161 -2.55 -7.68 19.52
CA VAL A 161 -2.85 -7.40 18.11
C VAL A 161 -3.46 -6.01 17.97
N LEU A 162 -3.06 -5.27 16.94
CA LEU A 162 -3.50 -3.89 16.69
C LEU A 162 -4.29 -3.72 15.39
N THR A 163 -4.50 -4.80 14.62
CA THR A 163 -5.01 -4.70 13.24
C THR A 163 -6.04 -5.78 12.88
N ASP A 164 -6.59 -6.53 13.83
CA ASP A 164 -7.57 -7.61 13.52
C ASP A 164 -8.83 -7.11 12.79
N ASP A 165 -9.16 -5.83 12.95
CA ASP A 165 -10.31 -5.18 12.30
C ASP A 165 -9.97 -4.59 10.92
N LEU A 166 -8.74 -4.77 10.41
CA LEU A 166 -8.30 -4.23 9.12
C LEU A 166 -8.41 -5.29 8.02
N SER A 167 -8.89 -4.87 6.84
CA SER A 167 -9.01 -5.72 5.65
C SER A 167 -7.67 -6.01 4.96
N ASN A 168 -6.63 -5.24 5.28
CA ASN A 168 -5.26 -5.45 4.82
C ASN A 168 -4.36 -5.58 6.04
N LEU A 169 -3.53 -6.63 6.05
CA LEU A 169 -2.63 -6.99 7.15
C LEU A 169 -1.16 -7.08 6.70
N ASN A 170 -0.83 -6.53 5.52
CA ASN A 170 0.50 -6.61 4.97
C ASN A 170 1.35 -5.40 5.40
N VAL A 171 2.18 -5.63 6.42
CA VAL A 171 3.09 -4.61 6.97
C VAL A 171 4.43 -4.64 6.23
N GLY A 172 4.77 -3.56 5.53
CA GLY A 172 6.09 -3.35 4.93
C GLY A 172 7.07 -2.61 5.85
N ALA A 173 6.58 -1.59 6.56
CA ALA A 173 7.39 -0.76 7.45
C ALA A 173 6.64 -0.40 8.72
N LEU A 174 7.35 -0.14 9.81
CA LEU A 174 6.84 0.40 11.07
C LEU A 174 7.73 1.52 11.59
N ALA A 175 7.11 2.51 12.25
CA ALA A 175 7.81 3.52 13.03
C ALA A 175 6.97 3.95 14.23
N ILE A 176 7.63 4.24 15.35
CA ILE A 176 7.06 4.95 16.51
C ILE A 176 7.54 6.40 16.45
N ASP A 177 6.64 7.35 16.70
CA ASP A 177 7.01 8.76 16.78
C ASP A 177 7.99 8.97 17.96
N PRO A 178 9.21 9.48 17.71
CA PRO A 178 10.23 9.66 18.75
C PRO A 178 9.85 10.71 19.81
N THR A 179 8.84 11.52 19.56
CA THR A 179 8.33 12.55 20.47
C THR A 179 7.01 12.19 21.13
N ASN A 180 6.33 11.12 20.67
CA ASN A 180 5.07 10.65 21.23
C ASN A 180 4.89 9.13 21.06
N SER A 181 5.14 8.38 22.14
CA SER A 181 5.01 6.93 22.22
C SER A 181 3.63 6.36 21.91
N SER A 182 2.55 7.16 21.81
CA SER A 182 1.22 6.68 21.39
C SER A 182 0.97 6.83 19.88
N THR A 183 1.92 7.43 19.14
CA THR A 183 1.79 7.68 17.70
C THR A 183 2.63 6.70 16.89
N TYR A 184 1.99 5.93 16.02
CA TYR A 184 2.64 4.92 15.16
C TYR A 184 2.36 5.18 13.69
N PHE A 185 3.25 4.68 12.86
CA PHE A 185 3.10 4.64 11.40
C PHE A 185 3.37 3.24 10.90
N TRP A 186 2.64 2.83 9.86
CA TRP A 186 2.99 1.64 9.11
C TRP A 186 2.78 1.83 7.61
N GLY A 187 3.66 1.23 6.82
CA GLY A 187 3.65 1.30 5.36
C GLY A 187 3.18 -0.01 4.75
N SER A 188 2.44 0.07 3.65
CA SER A 188 1.92 -1.08 2.90
C SER A 188 2.79 -1.45 1.70
N THR A 189 2.45 -2.54 1.01
CA THR A 189 3.08 -2.95 -0.25
C THR A 189 2.63 -2.16 -1.49
N GLY A 190 1.68 -1.23 -1.33
CA GLY A 190 1.13 -0.41 -2.42
C GLY A 190 1.28 1.08 -2.19
N GLY A 191 2.32 1.52 -1.47
CA GLY A 191 2.68 2.93 -1.26
C GLY A 191 1.91 3.63 -0.14
N VAL A 192 0.78 3.09 0.29
CA VAL A 192 -0.05 3.68 1.35
C VAL A 192 0.65 3.61 2.70
N ILE A 193 0.64 4.72 3.43
CA ILE A 193 1.11 4.87 4.80
C ILE A 193 -0.09 5.23 5.68
N PHE A 194 -0.27 4.49 6.76
CA PHE A 194 -1.28 4.77 7.77
C PHE A 194 -0.65 5.28 9.06
N LYS A 195 -1.45 5.97 9.87
CA LYS A 195 -1.08 6.51 11.16
C LYS A 195 -2.10 6.13 12.24
N SER A 196 -1.58 5.80 13.41
CA SER A 196 -2.32 5.70 14.67
C SER A 196 -1.86 6.82 15.59
N ILE A 197 -2.77 7.35 16.41
CA ILE A 197 -2.47 8.33 17.48
C ILE A 197 -2.92 7.86 18.87
N ASP A 198 -3.40 6.63 18.97
CA ASP A 198 -4.04 6.04 20.14
C ASP A 198 -3.48 4.63 20.42
N ASP A 199 -2.16 4.51 20.37
CA ASP A 199 -1.45 3.29 20.73
C ASP A 199 -1.79 2.06 19.86
N GLY A 200 -2.21 2.32 18.62
CA GLY A 200 -2.55 1.32 17.61
C GLY A 200 -3.98 0.82 17.72
N ALA A 201 -4.83 1.46 18.53
CA ALA A 201 -6.23 1.08 18.66
C ALA A 201 -7.01 1.43 17.37
N THR A 202 -6.67 2.54 16.71
CA THR A 202 -7.24 2.90 15.41
C THR A 202 -6.18 3.32 14.41
N TRP A 203 -6.38 2.94 13.15
CA TRP A 203 -5.47 3.27 12.05
C TRP A 203 -6.20 4.05 10.97
N ASN A 204 -5.60 5.16 10.57
CA ASN A 204 -6.15 6.06 9.56
C ASN A 204 -5.17 6.19 8.39
N PHE A 205 -5.68 6.32 7.17
CA PHE A 205 -4.88 6.76 6.03
C PHE A 205 -4.16 8.07 6.40
N HIS A 206 -2.87 8.17 6.09
CA HIS A 206 -2.07 9.33 6.44
C HIS A 206 -1.37 9.94 5.23
N GLY A 207 -0.83 9.12 4.33
CA GLY A 207 -0.19 9.58 3.12
C GLY A 207 0.09 8.43 2.15
N ASP A 208 0.60 8.77 0.97
CA ASP A 208 0.83 7.81 -0.11
C ASP A 208 2.07 8.21 -0.93
N THR A 209 2.83 7.22 -1.38
CA THR A 209 3.95 7.36 -2.33
C THR A 209 3.54 7.04 -3.78
N GLY A 210 2.28 6.66 -4.00
CA GLY A 210 1.64 6.39 -5.29
C GLY A 210 1.60 4.91 -5.67
N ASP A 211 2.69 4.18 -5.45
CA ASP A 211 2.79 2.72 -5.59
C ASP A 211 4.07 2.24 -4.86
N GLY A 212 4.30 0.93 -4.85
CA GLY A 212 5.52 0.29 -4.39
C GLY A 212 5.49 -0.15 -2.92
N THR A 213 6.46 -0.97 -2.52
CA THR A 213 6.52 -1.47 -1.15
C THR A 213 7.29 -0.51 -0.26
N VAL A 214 6.61 0.07 0.72
CA VAL A 214 7.24 0.93 1.74
C VAL A 214 8.05 0.03 2.69
N ASN A 215 9.37 0.05 2.55
CA ASN A 215 10.30 -0.81 3.29
C ASN A 215 10.76 -0.18 4.62
N LYS A 216 10.79 1.16 4.68
CA LYS A 216 11.17 1.89 5.89
C LYS A 216 10.47 3.22 5.97
N ILE A 217 10.11 3.63 7.19
CA ILE A 217 9.68 4.99 7.53
C ILE A 217 10.67 5.49 8.58
N LEU A 218 11.34 6.60 8.29
CA LEU A 218 12.35 7.22 9.15
C LEU A 218 11.86 8.60 9.56
N ILE A 219 11.78 8.84 10.87
CA ILE A 219 11.27 10.08 11.47
C ILE A 219 12.44 10.81 12.13
N ASP A 220 12.65 12.09 11.80
CA ASP A 220 13.67 12.87 12.50
C ASP A 220 13.26 13.05 13.98
N PRO A 221 14.11 12.64 14.95
CA PRO A 221 13.81 12.74 16.38
C PRO A 221 13.73 14.16 16.94
N THR A 222 14.26 15.14 16.22
CA THR A 222 14.27 16.56 16.60
C THR A 222 13.21 17.38 15.87
N ASN A 223 12.67 16.86 14.76
CA ASN A 223 11.64 17.51 13.97
C ASN A 223 10.79 16.48 13.22
N THR A 224 9.70 16.02 13.83
CA THR A 224 8.82 14.99 13.28
C THR A 224 8.12 15.38 11.98
N GLN A 225 8.19 16.66 11.56
CA GLN A 225 7.74 17.08 10.24
C GLN A 225 8.68 16.62 9.12
N LYS A 226 9.98 16.41 9.42
CA LYS A 226 10.98 15.89 8.48
C LYS A 226 11.00 14.37 8.59
N MET A 227 10.49 13.71 7.56
CA MET A 227 10.48 12.25 7.47
C MET A 227 11.05 11.79 6.13
N TYR A 228 11.54 10.56 6.10
CA TYR A 228 11.98 9.86 4.90
C TYR A 228 11.31 8.49 4.82
N CYS A 229 11.12 7.98 3.62
CA CYS A 229 10.76 6.58 3.44
C CYS A 229 11.47 5.99 2.22
N SER A 230 11.76 4.70 2.30
CA SER A 230 12.34 3.92 1.20
C SER A 230 11.26 3.01 0.61
N VAL A 231 11.12 3.05 -0.71
CA VAL A 231 10.05 2.37 -1.44
C VAL A 231 10.65 1.48 -2.54
N GLU A 232 10.46 0.17 -2.44
CA GLU A 232 10.75 -0.74 -3.55
C GLU A 232 9.75 -0.48 -4.69
N GLY A 233 10.25 -0.25 -5.91
CA GLY A 233 9.46 0.27 -7.03
C GLY A 233 9.39 1.81 -7.12
N GLY A 234 9.92 2.57 -6.14
CA GLY A 234 9.81 4.03 -6.11
C GLY A 234 11.07 4.82 -5.72
N GLY A 235 12.04 4.24 -5.02
CA GLY A 235 13.24 4.96 -4.55
C GLY A 235 13.09 5.54 -3.14
N ILE A 236 13.77 6.66 -2.86
CA ILE A 236 13.71 7.33 -1.55
C ILE A 236 12.87 8.59 -1.67
N TYR A 237 11.94 8.77 -0.74
CA TYR A 237 11.05 9.91 -0.64
C TYR A 237 11.32 10.70 0.63
N LYS A 238 11.00 11.99 0.57
CA LYS A 238 11.05 12.93 1.69
C LYS A 238 9.68 13.54 1.92
N SER A 239 9.33 13.71 3.18
CA SER A 239 8.21 14.53 3.63
C SER A 239 8.71 15.69 4.48
N THR A 240 8.05 16.84 4.35
CA THR A 240 8.29 18.04 5.17
C THR A 240 7.04 18.46 5.96
N ASN A 241 6.01 17.61 5.99
CA ASN A 241 4.75 17.86 6.67
C ASN A 241 4.29 16.66 7.50
N GLY A 242 5.27 15.92 8.08
CA GLY A 242 4.99 14.82 9.00
C GLY A 242 4.34 13.63 8.32
N GLY A 243 4.67 13.37 7.05
CA GLY A 243 4.26 12.17 6.32
C GLY A 243 2.92 12.28 5.59
N VAL A 244 2.30 13.48 5.58
CA VAL A 244 1.03 13.72 4.86
C VAL A 244 1.23 13.69 3.34
N SER A 245 2.37 14.18 2.86
CA SER A 245 2.75 14.08 1.44
C SER A 245 4.24 13.78 1.28
N TRP A 246 4.58 13.10 0.18
CA TRP A 246 5.91 12.58 -0.10
C TRP A 246 6.41 13.03 -1.48
N THR A 247 7.68 13.45 -1.54
CA THR A 247 8.35 13.82 -2.79
C THR A 247 9.59 12.95 -2.97
N ILE A 248 9.73 12.35 -4.15
CA ILE A 248 10.92 11.57 -4.50
C ILE A 248 12.17 12.46 -4.54
N ILE A 249 13.26 12.01 -3.92
CA ILE A 249 14.53 12.76 -3.85
C ILE A 249 15.29 12.64 -5.18
N HIS A 250 15.27 11.46 -5.79
CA HIS A 250 15.91 11.18 -7.07
C HIS A 250 14.91 10.56 -8.04
N SER A 251 14.45 11.36 -9.01
CA SER A 251 13.41 10.96 -9.96
C SER A 251 13.78 9.76 -10.86
N SER A 252 15.05 9.39 -10.96
CA SER A 252 15.52 8.23 -11.70
C SER A 252 15.67 6.96 -10.84
N ALA A 253 15.51 7.07 -9.52
CA ALA A 253 15.57 5.91 -8.63
C ALA A 253 14.38 4.99 -8.91
N THR A 254 14.65 3.69 -8.99
CA THR A 254 13.62 2.67 -9.25
C THR A 254 13.33 1.82 -8.02
N ASN A 255 14.21 1.81 -7.02
CA ASN A 255 14.05 1.04 -5.79
C ASN A 255 14.73 1.73 -4.61
N GLY A 256 14.09 1.67 -3.45
CA GLY A 256 14.62 2.04 -2.15
C GLY A 256 14.35 0.92 -1.15
N TYR A 257 15.41 0.42 -0.52
CA TYR A 257 15.30 -0.68 0.46
C TYR A 257 15.50 -0.20 1.90
N ASP A 258 16.35 0.81 2.08
CA ASP A 258 16.70 1.32 3.39
C ASP A 258 17.10 2.79 3.30
N VAL A 259 17.01 3.49 4.44
CA VAL A 259 17.37 4.90 4.61
C VAL A 259 17.63 5.16 6.09
N GLU A 260 18.75 5.80 6.45
CA GLU A 260 19.11 6.04 7.85
C GLU A 260 19.78 7.40 8.01
N PHE A 261 19.54 8.06 9.14
CA PHE A 261 20.29 9.27 9.47
C PHE A 261 21.74 8.93 9.79
N LYS A 262 22.65 9.82 9.38
CA LYS A 262 24.00 9.80 9.92
C LYS A 262 23.94 10.02 11.45
N PRO A 263 24.62 9.18 12.25
CA PRO A 263 24.63 9.34 13.70
C PRO A 263 25.05 10.74 14.13
N GLY A 264 24.21 11.39 14.94
CA GLY A 264 24.45 12.75 15.45
C GLY A 264 24.18 13.89 14.46
N ASP A 265 23.68 13.60 13.26
CA ASP A 265 23.47 14.60 12.21
C ASP A 265 22.28 14.19 11.32
N THR A 266 21.09 14.66 11.66
CA THR A 266 19.84 14.30 10.97
C THR A 266 19.64 15.07 9.65
N ASP A 267 20.58 15.94 9.26
CA ASP A 267 20.57 16.62 7.96
C ASP A 267 21.31 15.82 6.87
N VAL A 268 21.95 14.71 7.26
CA VAL A 268 22.56 13.73 6.35
C VAL A 268 21.82 12.40 6.47
N VAL A 269 21.40 11.88 5.32
CA VAL A 269 20.63 10.64 5.15
C VAL A 269 21.19 9.81 4.00
#